data_AF-A0A2E3C0E5-F1
#
_entry.id   AF-A0A2E3C0E5-F1
#
_cell.length_a   1.000
_cell.length_b   1.000
_cell.length_c   1.000
_cell.angle_alpha   90.00
_cell.angle_beta   90.00
_cell.angle_gamma   90.00
#
_symmetry.space_group_name_H-M   'P 1'
#
loop_
_entity.id
_entity.type
_entity.pdbx_description
1 polymer ?
#
loop_
_entity_poly.entity_id
_entity_poly.type
_entity_poly.pdbx_seq_one_letter_code
_entity_poly.pdbx_strand_id
1 'polypeptide(L)'
;MIRVFIWIFKHLIYTIICYLIFSFYKTSIYLKYKLLFFLMENITDKENTDNQLSNIKETVVEINVLEELKDKNHNISDGLKNKFEHVSDELKNKFEHVSDELRNNFENISDELSASDNYKLHSDFRRNNVLNARSDEDSPENHSTSSASRNHNNWSEKNTKTVKKWKDKVAQISFVSQAVLEKYKKILSRYQIASLIISSIAALLSTSSLSIEENRYPRISLTLKIILAFLTTSSAISSGIVKIFKYDEIVENLAKYIESIDNFYGAVSSALILNSKLREDAIEFIKRENKNFQTLMMNGPNIDPSDYEMAMSKYQKSFENPKYYRQKQKYGNTTDEMDIV
;
A
#
# COMPACT_ATOMS: atom_id res chain seq x y z
N MET A 1 -6.97 -11.89 9.34
CA MET A 1 -6.91 -10.66 10.16
C MET A 1 -7.31 -9.38 9.42
N ILE A 2 -6.68 -8.98 8.31
CA ILE A 2 -6.97 -7.68 7.65
C ILE A 2 -8.43 -7.50 7.18
N ARG A 3 -9.05 -8.55 6.62
CA ARG A 3 -10.48 -8.51 6.25
C ARG A 3 -11.40 -8.35 7.45
N VAL A 4 -11.01 -8.92 8.59
CA VAL A 4 -11.73 -8.78 9.86
C VAL A 4 -11.59 -7.35 10.37
N PHE A 5 -10.41 -6.73 10.24
CA PHE A 5 -10.20 -5.34 10.64
C PHE A 5 -10.98 -4.34 9.78
N ILE A 6 -10.99 -4.51 8.45
CA ILE A 6 -11.78 -3.66 7.54
C ILE A 6 -13.29 -3.84 7.80
N TRP A 7 -13.71 -5.07 8.08
CA TRP A 7 -15.10 -5.37 8.44
C TRP A 7 -15.48 -4.72 9.78
N ILE A 8 -14.62 -4.81 10.81
CA ILE A 8 -14.81 -4.14 12.10
C ILE A 8 -14.84 -2.63 11.93
N PHE A 9 -13.97 -2.04 11.11
CA PHE A 9 -13.92 -0.59 10.92
C PHE A 9 -15.14 -0.06 10.16
N LYS A 10 -15.57 -0.75 9.10
CA LYS A 10 -16.85 -0.44 8.41
C LYS A 10 -18.03 -0.59 9.35
N HIS A 11 -18.05 -1.66 10.15
CA HIS A 11 -19.10 -1.88 11.13
C HIS A 11 -19.07 -0.79 12.20
N LEU A 12 -17.90 -0.37 12.68
CA LEU A 12 -17.75 0.69 13.68
C LEU A 12 -18.26 2.04 13.16
N ILE A 13 -17.88 2.42 11.94
CA ILE A 13 -18.39 3.64 11.28
C ILE A 13 -19.91 3.56 11.11
N TYR A 14 -20.42 2.42 10.64
CA TYR A 14 -21.85 2.20 10.48
C TYR A 14 -22.59 2.26 11.81
N THR A 15 -22.05 1.64 12.87
CA THR A 15 -22.64 1.71 14.22
C THR A 15 -22.63 3.13 14.77
N ILE A 16 -21.56 3.90 14.54
CA ILE A 16 -21.47 5.31 14.95
C ILE A 16 -22.52 6.15 14.21
N ILE A 17 -22.63 5.99 12.89
CA ILE A 17 -23.63 6.70 12.07
C ILE A 17 -25.06 6.31 12.50
N CYS A 18 -25.34 5.02 12.67
CA CYS A 18 -26.65 4.55 13.14
C CYS A 18 -26.96 5.03 14.56
N TYR A 19 -25.98 5.07 15.45
CA TYR A 19 -26.16 5.57 16.82
C TYR A 19 -26.47 7.07 16.81
N LEU A 20 -25.78 7.85 15.97
CA LEU A 20 -26.06 9.28 15.82
C LEU A 20 -27.47 9.53 15.25
N ILE A 21 -27.87 8.79 14.20
CA ILE A 21 -29.22 8.88 13.62
C ILE A 21 -30.29 8.46 14.64
N PHE A 22 -30.08 7.36 15.37
CA PHE A 22 -31.02 6.86 16.37
C PHE A 22 -31.14 7.79 17.59
N SER A 23 -30.03 8.38 18.04
CA SER A 23 -30.01 9.39 19.11
C SER A 23 -30.82 10.63 18.73
N PHE A 24 -30.70 11.08 17.48
CA PHE A 24 -31.50 12.18 16.93
C PHE A 24 -33.00 11.83 16.83
N TYR A 25 -33.33 10.62 16.39
CA TYR A 25 -34.73 10.16 16.33
C TYR A 25 -35.36 10.04 17.72
N LYS A 26 -34.62 9.52 18.70
CA LYS A 26 -35.10 9.35 20.08
C LYS A 26 -35.37 10.68 20.77
N THR A 27 -34.50 11.68 20.55
CA THR A 27 -34.72 13.03 21.08
C THR A 27 -35.92 13.71 20.43
N SER A 28 -36.11 13.57 19.11
CA SER A 28 -37.28 14.07 18.39
C SER A 28 -38.61 13.44 18.88
N ILE A 29 -38.63 12.12 19.06
CA ILE A 29 -39.82 11.40 19.55
C ILE A 29 -40.14 11.77 21.00
N TYR A 30 -39.13 11.87 21.87
CA TYR A 30 -39.33 12.26 23.28
C TYR A 30 -39.92 13.67 23.41
N LEU A 31 -39.46 14.62 22.59
CA LEU A 31 -40.04 15.96 22.51
C LEU A 31 -41.52 15.92 22.10
N LYS A 32 -41.87 15.07 21.12
CA LYS A 32 -43.24 14.92 20.64
C LYS A 32 -44.18 14.35 21.71
N TYR A 33 -43.75 13.32 22.45
CA TYR A 33 -44.55 12.75 23.55
C TYR A 33 -44.65 13.67 24.76
N LYS A 34 -43.59 14.42 25.08
CA LYS A 34 -43.62 15.40 26.18
C LYS A 34 -44.61 16.53 25.89
N LEU A 35 -44.67 17.01 24.65
CA LEU A 35 -45.65 18.00 24.21
C LEU A 35 -47.09 17.45 24.28
N LEU A 36 -47.29 16.20 23.86
CA LEU A 36 -48.60 15.54 23.86
C LEU A 36 -49.11 15.24 25.28
N PHE A 37 -48.21 14.88 26.20
CA PHE A 37 -48.52 14.71 27.62
C PHE A 37 -48.92 16.04 28.27
N PHE A 38 -48.17 17.11 28.01
CA PHE A 38 -48.49 18.46 28.50
C PHE A 38 -49.85 18.97 27.99
N LEU A 39 -50.19 18.68 26.73
CA LEU A 39 -51.50 18.99 26.16
C LEU A 39 -52.64 18.19 26.81
N MET A 40 -52.43 16.90 27.10
CA MET A 40 -53.44 16.05 27.74
C MET A 40 -53.68 16.43 29.20
N GLU A 41 -52.63 16.82 29.93
CA GLU A 41 -52.72 17.28 31.33
C GLU A 41 -53.54 18.58 31.43
N ASN A 42 -53.33 19.53 30.51
CA ASN A 42 -54.08 20.80 30.48
C ASN A 42 -55.56 20.68 30.06
N ILE A 43 -55.96 19.60 29.38
CA ILE A 43 -57.35 19.39 28.93
C ILE A 43 -58.24 18.80 30.05
N THR A 44 -57.66 18.19 31.08
CA THR A 44 -58.40 17.38 32.07
C THR A 44 -59.09 18.23 33.16
N ASP A 45 -58.68 19.48 33.39
CA ASP A 45 -59.28 20.38 34.39
C ASP A 45 -60.42 21.22 33.80
N LYS A 46 -61.61 20.64 33.74
CA LYS A 46 -62.75 21.07 32.92
C LYS A 46 -63.63 22.22 33.47
N GLU A 47 -63.13 23.07 34.38
CA GLU A 47 -63.96 24.09 35.03
C GLU A 47 -63.52 25.55 34.80
N ASN A 48 -62.78 25.83 33.72
CA ASN A 48 -62.51 27.22 33.32
C ASN A 48 -62.29 27.37 31.80
N THR A 49 -63.39 27.43 31.05
CA THR A 49 -63.40 27.45 29.57
C THR A 49 -62.67 28.64 28.95
N ASP A 50 -62.60 29.79 29.62
CA ASP A 50 -61.95 30.98 29.06
C ASP A 50 -60.43 30.95 29.22
N ASN A 51 -59.93 30.42 30.35
CA ASN A 51 -58.48 30.18 30.51
C ASN A 51 -57.99 29.04 29.61
N GLN A 52 -58.80 28.00 29.38
CA GLN A 52 -58.44 26.93 28.46
C GLN A 52 -58.34 27.42 27.01
N LEU A 53 -59.20 28.36 26.57
CA LEU A 53 -59.12 28.93 25.23
C LEU A 53 -57.85 29.77 25.03
N SER A 54 -57.37 30.44 26.08
CA SER A 54 -56.08 31.14 26.06
C SER A 54 -54.91 30.16 25.94
N ASN A 55 -54.88 29.09 26.74
CA ASN A 55 -53.83 28.07 26.71
C ASN A 55 -53.79 27.30 25.38
N ILE A 56 -54.96 27.04 24.77
CA ILE A 56 -55.06 26.41 23.45
C ILE A 56 -54.50 27.34 22.36
N LYS A 57 -54.78 28.65 22.44
CA LYS A 57 -54.20 29.61 21.48
C LYS A 57 -52.68 29.70 21.63
N GLU A 58 -52.16 29.68 22.84
CA GLU A 58 -50.72 29.67 23.11
C GLU A 58 -50.05 28.39 22.58
N THR A 59 -50.66 27.22 22.77
CA THR A 59 -50.13 25.96 22.23
C THR A 59 -50.24 25.85 20.70
N VAL A 60 -51.26 26.44 20.07
CA VAL A 60 -51.32 26.54 18.60
C VAL A 60 -50.20 27.45 18.08
N VAL A 61 -49.86 28.52 18.80
CA VAL A 61 -48.69 29.36 18.47
C VAL A 61 -47.39 28.57 18.61
N GLU A 62 -47.23 27.78 19.67
CA GLU A 62 -46.04 26.90 19.83
C GLU A 62 -45.93 25.84 18.73
N ILE A 63 -47.05 25.25 18.28
CA ILE A 63 -47.07 24.28 17.17
C ILE A 63 -46.63 24.93 15.87
N ASN A 64 -47.12 26.14 15.55
CA ASN A 64 -46.67 26.88 14.38
C ASN A 64 -45.17 27.22 14.45
N VAL A 65 -44.66 27.58 15.64
CA VAL A 65 -43.22 27.80 15.86
C VAL A 65 -42.43 26.50 15.66
N LEU A 66 -42.95 25.34 16.07
CA LEU A 66 -42.31 24.04 15.87
C LEU A 66 -42.31 23.61 14.39
N GLU A 67 -43.35 23.90 13.63
CA GLU A 67 -43.36 23.68 12.17
C GLU A 67 -42.32 24.58 11.48
N GLU A 68 -42.24 25.86 11.84
CA GLU A 68 -41.18 26.74 11.34
C GLU A 68 -39.78 26.24 11.71
N LEU A 69 -39.60 25.72 12.92
CA LEU A 69 -38.32 25.15 13.35
C LEU A 69 -37.97 23.86 12.62
N LYS A 70 -38.97 23.04 12.29
CA LYS A 70 -38.81 21.83 11.47
C LYS A 70 -38.36 22.19 10.06
N ASP A 71 -38.99 23.18 9.45
CA ASP A 71 -38.64 23.64 8.10
C ASP A 71 -37.26 24.33 8.09
N LYS A 72 -36.95 25.13 9.12
CA LYS A 72 -35.58 25.67 9.33
C LYS A 72 -34.55 24.55 9.49
N ASN A 73 -34.84 23.49 10.24
CA ASN A 73 -33.94 22.34 10.39
C ASN A 73 -33.76 21.56 9.09
N HIS A 74 -34.81 21.38 8.30
CA HIS A 74 -34.69 20.73 7.00
C HIS A 74 -33.78 21.55 6.07
N ASN A 75 -33.98 22.86 6.03
CA ASN A 75 -33.12 23.78 5.29
C ASN A 75 -31.67 23.79 5.80
N ILE A 76 -31.44 23.71 7.12
CA ILE A 76 -30.09 23.60 7.70
C ILE A 76 -29.42 22.28 7.32
N SER A 77 -30.16 21.17 7.38
CA SER A 77 -29.68 19.84 6.98
C SER A 77 -29.28 19.82 5.51
N ASP A 78 -30.12 20.35 4.63
CA ASP A 78 -29.83 20.42 3.20
C ASP A 78 -28.67 21.38 2.92
N GLY A 79 -28.59 22.50 3.65
CA GLY A 79 -27.46 23.42 3.59
C GLY A 79 -26.14 22.78 4.05
N LEU A 80 -26.17 21.95 5.10
CA LEU A 80 -25.02 21.17 5.55
C LEU A 80 -24.62 20.10 4.54
N LYS A 81 -25.60 19.40 3.97
CA LYS A 81 -25.36 18.40 2.92
C LYS A 81 -24.70 19.04 1.70
N ASN A 82 -25.23 20.16 1.21
CA ASN A 82 -24.67 20.89 0.07
C ASN A 82 -23.26 21.43 0.38
N LYS A 83 -23.03 21.95 1.60
CA LYS A 83 -21.68 22.36 2.01
C LYS A 83 -20.71 21.18 2.08
N PHE A 84 -21.17 20.03 2.55
CA PHE A 84 -20.35 18.83 2.60
C PHE A 84 -20.04 18.29 1.20
N GLU A 85 -21.01 18.27 0.29
CA GLU A 85 -20.80 17.93 -1.12
C GLU A 85 -19.80 18.90 -1.76
N HIS A 86 -19.96 20.22 -1.54
CA HIS A 86 -19.02 21.22 -2.06
C HIS A 86 -17.60 21.05 -1.52
N VAL A 87 -17.45 20.84 -0.20
CA VAL A 87 -16.14 20.59 0.43
C VAL A 87 -15.54 19.28 -0.07
N SER A 88 -16.36 18.25 -0.29
CA SER A 88 -15.93 16.97 -0.85
C SER A 88 -15.41 17.13 -2.27
N ASP A 89 -16.10 17.91 -3.11
CA ASP A 89 -15.68 18.20 -4.48
C ASP A 89 -14.41 19.07 -4.50
N GLU A 90 -14.31 20.08 -3.64
CA GLU A 90 -13.12 20.91 -3.52
C GLU A 90 -11.90 20.08 -3.07
N LEU A 91 -12.08 19.16 -2.11
CA LEU A 91 -11.06 18.21 -1.68
C LEU A 91 -10.64 17.29 -2.82
N LYS A 92 -11.60 16.76 -3.58
CA LYS A 92 -11.33 15.91 -4.73
C LYS A 92 -10.48 16.65 -5.76
N ASN A 93 -10.85 17.89 -6.09
CA ASN A 93 -10.12 18.72 -7.04
C ASN A 93 -8.71 19.08 -6.55
N LYS A 94 -8.54 19.41 -5.25
CA LYS A 94 -7.21 19.67 -4.67
C LYS A 94 -6.34 18.40 -4.69
N PHE A 95 -6.95 17.25 -4.43
CA PHE A 95 -6.24 15.97 -4.49
C PHE A 95 -5.82 15.63 -5.91
N GLU A 96 -6.68 15.82 -6.91
CA GLU A 96 -6.36 15.68 -8.32
C GLU A 96 -5.20 16.62 -8.71
N HIS A 97 -5.27 17.91 -8.32
CA HIS A 97 -4.20 18.87 -8.63
C HIS A 97 -2.85 18.51 -7.98
N VAL A 98 -2.83 18.12 -6.70
CA VAL A 98 -1.60 17.68 -6.02
C VAL A 98 -1.06 16.40 -6.67
N SER A 99 -1.94 15.49 -7.10
CA SER A 99 -1.55 14.28 -7.81
C SER A 99 -0.89 14.62 -9.16
N ASP A 100 -1.43 15.58 -9.90
CA ASP A 100 -0.88 16.04 -11.18
C ASP A 100 0.45 16.79 -11.00
N GLU A 101 0.57 17.64 -9.98
CA GLU A 101 1.80 18.37 -9.68
C GLU A 101 2.93 17.41 -9.27
N LEU A 102 2.62 16.41 -8.44
CA LEU A 102 3.57 15.34 -8.10
C LEU A 102 3.99 14.57 -9.34
N ARG A 103 3.03 14.19 -10.20
CA ARG A 103 3.31 13.48 -11.45
C ARG A 103 4.26 14.27 -12.34
N ASN A 104 4.01 15.56 -12.57
CA ASN A 104 4.86 16.42 -13.39
C ASN A 104 6.28 16.57 -12.80
N ASN A 105 6.40 16.69 -11.48
CA ASN A 105 7.71 16.73 -10.83
C ASN A 105 8.48 15.42 -11.01
N PHE A 106 7.80 14.28 -10.95
CA PHE A 106 8.41 12.97 -11.22
C PHE A 106 8.83 12.82 -12.69
N GLU A 107 8.02 13.27 -13.65
CA GLU A 107 8.36 13.26 -15.08
C GLU A 107 9.63 14.10 -15.35
N ASN A 108 9.72 15.31 -14.81
CA ASN A 108 10.91 16.15 -14.96
C ASN A 108 12.19 15.51 -14.37
N ILE A 109 12.08 14.88 -13.19
CA ILE A 109 13.22 14.20 -12.56
C ILE A 109 13.65 12.97 -13.36
N SER A 110 12.69 12.22 -13.90
CA SER A 110 12.94 11.05 -14.76
C SER A 110 13.66 11.45 -16.05
N ASP A 111 13.23 12.55 -16.68
CA ASP A 111 13.87 13.08 -17.88
C ASP A 111 15.29 13.57 -17.59
N GLU A 112 15.52 14.20 -16.44
CA GLU A 112 16.86 14.64 -16.01
C GLU A 112 17.80 13.45 -15.73
N LEU A 113 17.31 12.36 -15.14
CA LEU A 113 18.05 11.13 -14.90
C LEU A 113 18.38 10.38 -16.20
N SER A 114 17.42 10.27 -17.13
CA SER A 114 17.66 9.62 -18.42
C SER A 114 18.61 10.42 -19.32
N ALA A 115 18.63 11.75 -19.18
CA ALA A 115 19.62 12.61 -19.81
C ALA A 115 21.02 12.46 -19.18
N SER A 116 21.10 12.20 -17.87
CA SER A 116 22.36 11.95 -17.14
C SER A 116 23.01 10.61 -17.50
N ASP A 117 22.23 9.54 -17.70
CA ASP A 117 22.74 8.21 -18.06
C ASP A 117 23.27 8.10 -19.51
N ASN A 118 23.03 9.12 -20.34
CA ASN A 118 23.51 9.16 -21.72
C ASN A 118 24.96 9.67 -21.86
N TYR A 119 25.66 9.93 -20.76
CA TYR A 119 27.10 10.20 -20.76
C TYR A 119 27.91 9.00 -20.26
N LYS A 120 28.27 8.13 -21.22
CA LYS A 120 29.63 7.57 -21.34
C LYS A 120 30.03 6.47 -20.35
N LEU A 121 29.38 5.31 -20.42
CA LEU A 121 30.06 4.04 -20.13
C LEU A 121 29.44 2.91 -20.97
N HIS A 122 30.29 2.09 -21.58
CA HIS A 122 29.95 0.77 -22.16
C HIS A 122 29.60 0.57 -23.65
N SER A 123 29.93 1.47 -24.58
CA SER A 123 29.90 1.10 -26.03
C SER A 123 31.21 0.56 -26.61
N ASP A 124 32.37 0.76 -25.95
CA ASP A 124 33.67 0.52 -26.60
C ASP A 124 34.26 -0.88 -26.38
N PHE A 125 33.68 -1.70 -25.48
CA PHE A 125 34.22 -3.03 -25.18
C PHE A 125 33.84 -4.10 -26.21
N ARG A 126 32.83 -3.86 -27.07
CA ARG A 126 32.30 -4.90 -27.98
C ARG A 126 32.92 -4.90 -29.38
N ARG A 127 33.69 -3.88 -29.75
CA ARG A 127 34.14 -3.69 -31.16
C ARG A 127 35.57 -4.15 -31.44
N ASN A 128 36.40 -4.42 -30.43
CA ASN A 128 37.83 -4.77 -30.64
C ASN A 128 38.16 -6.28 -30.67
N ASN A 129 37.20 -7.18 -30.40
CA ASN A 129 37.46 -8.63 -30.33
C ASN A 129 37.08 -9.43 -31.59
N VAL A 130 36.68 -8.78 -32.70
CA VAL A 130 36.15 -9.48 -33.89
C VAL A 130 37.13 -9.51 -35.08
N LEU A 131 38.29 -8.84 -35.01
CA LEU A 131 39.19 -8.72 -36.18
C LEU A 131 40.50 -9.53 -36.15
N ASN A 132 40.74 -10.37 -35.13
CA ASN A 132 42.05 -11.03 -34.97
C ASN A 132 42.06 -12.57 -35.10
N ALA A 133 41.11 -13.17 -35.80
CA ALA A 133 41.03 -14.64 -35.91
C ALA A 133 40.78 -15.12 -37.35
N ARG A 134 41.60 -14.68 -38.32
CA ARG A 134 41.56 -15.23 -39.68
C ARG A 134 42.89 -15.13 -40.40
N SER A 135 43.76 -16.11 -40.15
CA SER A 135 44.81 -16.55 -41.07
C SER A 135 45.43 -17.82 -40.48
N ASP A 136 45.20 -18.94 -41.18
CA ASP A 136 46.21 -19.96 -41.55
C ASP A 136 45.59 -21.37 -41.58
N GLU A 137 45.21 -21.75 -42.81
CA GLU A 137 45.14 -23.13 -43.30
C GLU A 137 46.54 -23.53 -43.77
N ASP A 138 47.06 -24.67 -43.29
CA ASP A 138 47.51 -25.75 -44.19
C ASP A 138 47.76 -27.08 -43.44
N SER A 139 47.41 -28.17 -44.12
CA SER A 139 47.29 -29.58 -43.70
C SER A 139 48.65 -30.34 -43.78
N PRO A 140 48.76 -31.68 -43.64
CA PRO A 140 48.06 -32.69 -42.80
C PRO A 140 49.05 -33.56 -41.98
N GLU A 141 48.60 -34.33 -40.97
CA GLU A 141 48.89 -35.78 -40.88
C GLU A 141 48.29 -36.49 -39.65
N ASN A 142 47.87 -37.72 -39.94
CA ASN A 142 47.39 -38.79 -39.07
C ASN A 142 48.13 -38.93 -37.73
N HIS A 143 47.38 -38.93 -36.63
CA HIS A 143 47.51 -39.98 -35.61
C HIS A 143 46.21 -40.08 -34.79
N SER A 144 45.63 -41.28 -34.82
CA SER A 144 44.53 -41.72 -33.98
C SER A 144 44.96 -41.75 -32.51
N THR A 145 44.90 -40.61 -31.84
CA THR A 145 44.87 -40.55 -30.38
C THR A 145 43.52 -40.01 -29.96
N SER A 146 42.78 -40.83 -29.24
CA SER A 146 41.66 -40.47 -28.39
C SER A 146 41.94 -39.15 -27.66
N SER A 147 41.55 -38.04 -28.28
CA SER A 147 41.68 -36.72 -27.70
C SER A 147 40.53 -36.59 -26.72
N ALA A 148 40.74 -37.12 -25.52
CA ALA A 148 40.10 -36.60 -24.33
C ALA A 148 40.30 -35.07 -24.38
N SER A 149 39.26 -34.37 -24.83
CA SER A 149 39.14 -32.92 -24.80
C SER A 149 39.58 -32.47 -23.40
N ARG A 150 40.83 -32.03 -23.27
CA ARG A 150 41.36 -31.48 -22.03
C ARG A 150 40.53 -30.23 -21.79
N ASN A 151 39.51 -30.35 -20.95
CA ASN A 151 38.71 -29.24 -20.47
C ASN A 151 39.68 -28.23 -19.85
N HIS A 152 40.03 -27.20 -20.61
CA HIS A 152 41.21 -26.37 -20.34
C HIS A 152 41.05 -25.51 -19.07
N ASN A 153 39.89 -25.55 -18.42
CA ASN A 153 39.55 -24.75 -17.25
C ASN A 153 38.58 -25.46 -16.29
N ASN A 154 38.69 -26.79 -16.20
CA ASN A 154 37.98 -27.61 -15.20
C ASN A 154 36.44 -27.50 -15.20
N TRP A 155 35.81 -26.95 -16.24
CA TRP A 155 34.35 -26.96 -16.42
C TRP A 155 33.83 -28.35 -16.83
N SER A 156 34.00 -29.31 -15.94
CA SER A 156 33.39 -30.63 -16.05
C SER A 156 31.87 -30.53 -15.97
N GLU A 157 31.18 -31.58 -16.41
CA GLU A 157 29.72 -31.70 -16.27
C GLU A 157 29.28 -31.56 -14.80
N LYS A 158 30.06 -32.15 -13.87
CA LYS A 158 29.81 -32.06 -12.43
C LYS A 158 29.86 -30.61 -11.94
N ASN A 159 30.89 -29.85 -12.31
CA ASN A 159 31.04 -28.45 -11.89
C ASN A 159 29.96 -27.56 -12.50
N THR A 160 29.67 -27.76 -13.78
CA THR A 160 28.57 -27.06 -14.47
C THR A 160 27.22 -27.35 -13.80
N LYS A 161 26.96 -28.60 -13.42
CA LYS A 161 25.74 -29.00 -12.71
C LYS A 161 25.64 -28.37 -11.33
N THR A 162 26.75 -28.24 -10.60
CA THR A 162 26.79 -27.53 -9.31
C THR A 162 26.40 -26.06 -9.47
N VAL A 163 27.05 -25.34 -10.39
CA VAL A 163 26.78 -23.92 -10.63
C VAL A 163 25.34 -23.71 -11.14
N LYS A 164 24.84 -24.60 -11.99
CA LYS A 164 23.44 -24.57 -12.45
C LYS A 164 22.45 -24.79 -11.31
N LYS A 165 22.71 -25.75 -10.41
CA LYS A 165 21.89 -25.95 -9.21
C LYS A 165 21.87 -24.71 -8.32
N TRP A 166 22.99 -24.01 -8.17
CA TRP A 166 23.02 -22.74 -7.44
C TRP A 166 22.16 -21.69 -8.12
N LYS A 167 22.29 -21.53 -9.45
CA LYS A 167 21.46 -20.61 -10.23
C LYS A 167 19.97 -20.88 -10.04
N ASP A 168 19.54 -22.13 -10.17
CA ASP A 168 18.13 -22.52 -10.04
C ASP A 168 17.62 -22.29 -8.62
N LYS A 169 18.43 -22.59 -7.59
CA LYS A 169 18.06 -22.38 -6.19
C LYS A 169 17.95 -20.90 -5.84
N VAL A 170 18.89 -20.07 -6.31
CA VAL A 170 18.88 -18.62 -6.10
C VAL A 170 17.73 -17.97 -6.84
N ALA A 171 17.40 -18.41 -8.06
CA ALA A 171 16.21 -17.95 -8.77
C ALA A 171 14.91 -18.22 -7.98
N GLN A 172 14.79 -19.40 -7.38
CA GLN A 172 13.67 -19.74 -6.51
C GLN A 172 13.58 -18.81 -5.30
N ILE A 173 14.70 -18.60 -4.59
CA ILE A 173 14.73 -17.75 -3.39
C ILE A 173 14.45 -16.29 -3.78
N SER A 174 15.07 -15.78 -4.84
CA SER A 174 14.83 -14.42 -5.37
C SER A 174 13.34 -14.19 -5.55
N PHE A 175 12.65 -15.09 -6.25
CA PHE A 175 11.23 -14.95 -6.46
C PHE A 175 10.40 -14.98 -5.17
N VAL A 176 10.71 -15.92 -4.26
CA VAL A 176 10.01 -16.02 -2.98
C VAL A 176 10.20 -14.73 -2.17
N SER A 177 11.44 -14.26 -2.04
CA SER A 177 11.78 -13.03 -1.33
C SER A 177 11.10 -11.81 -1.96
N GLN A 178 11.09 -11.68 -3.29
CA GLN A 178 10.39 -10.59 -3.99
C GLN A 178 8.87 -10.63 -3.73
N ALA A 179 8.24 -11.82 -3.80
CA ALA A 179 6.81 -11.96 -3.56
C ALA A 179 6.43 -11.61 -2.11
N VAL A 180 7.31 -11.93 -1.15
CA VAL A 180 7.16 -11.57 0.26
C VAL A 180 7.38 -10.08 0.48
N LEU A 181 8.41 -9.49 -0.14
CA LEU A 181 8.69 -8.05 -0.11
C LEU A 181 7.48 -7.24 -0.62
N GLU A 182 6.92 -7.61 -1.77
CA GLU A 182 5.71 -6.96 -2.33
C GLU A 182 4.54 -7.00 -1.33
N LYS A 183 4.36 -8.13 -0.63
CA LYS A 183 3.29 -8.29 0.37
C LYS A 183 3.48 -7.29 1.51
N TYR A 184 4.68 -7.20 2.08
CA TYR A 184 4.96 -6.30 3.20
C TYR A 184 4.91 -4.82 2.79
N LYS A 185 5.43 -4.45 1.61
CA LYS A 185 5.27 -3.09 1.06
C LYS A 185 3.80 -2.69 0.93
N LYS A 186 2.94 -3.60 0.47
CA LYS A 186 1.48 -3.37 0.38
C LYS A 186 0.81 -3.23 1.75
N ILE A 187 1.27 -3.97 2.75
CA ILE A 187 0.77 -3.83 4.12
C ILE A 187 1.16 -2.46 4.69
N LEU A 188 2.44 -2.10 4.56
CA LEU A 188 2.99 -0.83 5.05
C LEU A 188 2.28 0.38 4.44
N SER A 189 2.19 0.43 3.11
CA SER A 189 1.50 1.53 2.39
C SER A 189 0.04 1.68 2.83
N ARG A 190 -0.69 0.58 3.01
CA ARG A 190 -2.09 0.65 3.50
C ARG A 190 -2.21 1.27 4.88
N TYR A 191 -1.30 0.95 5.81
CA TYR A 191 -1.31 1.55 7.14
C TYR A 191 -0.94 3.03 7.10
N GLN A 192 0.06 3.41 6.29
CA GLN A 192 0.46 4.80 6.13
C GLN A 192 -0.67 5.64 5.53
N ILE A 193 -1.32 5.17 4.45
CA ILE A 193 -2.46 5.83 3.82
C ILE A 193 -3.63 5.96 4.81
N ALA A 194 -3.96 4.89 5.55
CA ALA A 194 -5.03 4.94 6.55
C ALA A 194 -4.72 5.95 7.67
N SER A 195 -3.48 5.98 8.16
CA SER A 195 -3.05 6.92 9.19
C SER A 195 -3.10 8.38 8.69
N LEU A 196 -2.73 8.61 7.43
CA LEU A 196 -2.77 9.93 6.81
C LEU A 196 -4.21 10.44 6.67
N ILE A 197 -5.14 9.59 6.21
CA ILE A 197 -6.56 9.92 6.09
C ILE A 197 -7.16 10.26 7.47
N ILE A 198 -6.93 9.41 8.48
CA ILE A 198 -7.45 9.65 9.85
C ILE A 198 -6.88 10.95 10.41
N SER A 199 -5.59 11.21 10.22
CA SER A 199 -4.94 12.44 10.70
C SER A 199 -5.47 13.68 10.00
N SER A 200 -5.75 13.59 8.70
CA SER A 200 -6.32 14.70 7.92
C SER A 200 -7.73 15.04 8.39
N ILE A 201 -8.58 14.02 8.61
CA ILE A 201 -9.94 14.23 9.16
C ILE A 201 -9.86 14.83 10.56
N ALA A 202 -8.94 14.36 11.41
CA ALA A 202 -8.72 14.92 12.74
C ALA A 202 -8.29 16.40 12.67
N ALA A 203 -7.38 16.76 11.76
CA ALA A 203 -6.94 18.14 11.57
C ALA A 203 -8.09 19.07 11.12
N LEU A 204 -8.93 18.62 10.18
CA LEU A 204 -10.10 19.37 9.72
C LEU A 204 -11.15 19.55 10.83
N LEU A 205 -11.39 18.51 11.64
CA LEU A 205 -12.29 18.62 12.79
C LEU A 205 -11.74 19.56 13.87
N SER A 206 -10.43 19.52 14.10
CA SER A 206 -9.76 20.40 15.05
C SER A 206 -9.90 21.87 14.64
N THR A 207 -9.61 22.20 13.38
CA THR A 207 -9.78 23.56 12.85
C THR A 207 -11.24 24.02 12.88
N SER A 208 -12.18 23.14 12.52
CA SER A 208 -13.62 23.43 12.60
C SER A 208 -14.09 23.70 14.03
N SER A 209 -13.52 23.01 15.02
CA SER A 209 -13.86 23.20 16.44
C SER A 209 -13.49 24.58 16.97
N LEU A 210 -12.49 25.25 16.37
CA LEU A 210 -12.09 26.61 16.76
C LEU A 210 -13.13 27.67 16.37
N SER A 211 -13.90 27.42 15.31
CA SER A 211 -14.91 28.37 14.83
C SER A 211 -16.21 28.34 15.62
N ILE A 212 -16.42 27.32 16.47
CA ILE A 212 -17.66 27.16 17.23
C ILE A 212 -17.49 27.84 18.59
N GLU A 213 -18.26 28.90 18.83
CA GLU A 213 -18.32 29.55 20.14
C GLU A 213 -18.79 28.56 21.21
N GLU A 214 -17.87 28.17 22.10
CA GLU A 214 -18.11 27.15 23.13
C GLU A 214 -19.28 27.51 24.06
N ASN A 215 -19.49 28.80 24.31
CA ASN A 215 -20.59 29.32 25.12
C ASN A 215 -21.96 29.19 24.43
N ARG A 216 -22.01 29.24 23.09
CA ARG A 216 -23.26 29.20 22.32
C ARG A 216 -23.74 27.77 22.10
N TYR A 217 -22.81 26.83 21.88
CA TYR A 217 -23.12 25.42 21.60
C TYR A 217 -22.25 24.43 22.40
N PRO A 218 -22.39 24.36 23.73
CA PRO A 218 -21.50 23.57 24.59
C PRO A 218 -21.56 22.07 24.30
N ARG A 219 -22.75 21.53 23.96
CA ARG A 219 -22.92 20.11 23.65
C ARG A 219 -22.21 19.71 22.35
N ILE A 220 -22.27 20.57 21.32
CA ILE A 220 -21.64 20.30 20.02
C ILE A 220 -20.11 20.38 20.14
N SER A 221 -19.59 21.40 20.85
CA SER A 221 -18.15 21.53 21.16
C SER A 221 -17.62 20.26 21.84
N LEU A 222 -18.31 19.79 22.89
CA LEU A 222 -17.93 18.60 23.63
C LEU A 222 -17.94 17.33 22.74
N THR A 223 -18.97 17.15 21.91
CA THR A 223 -19.03 16.02 20.97
C THR A 223 -17.88 16.03 19.97
N LEU A 224 -17.56 17.18 19.38
CA LEU A 224 -16.45 17.31 18.43
C LEU A 224 -15.10 17.01 19.10
N LYS A 225 -14.87 17.51 20.32
CA LYS A 225 -13.66 17.22 21.10
C LYS A 225 -13.50 15.72 21.40
N ILE A 226 -14.60 15.02 21.72
CA ILE A 226 -14.58 13.56 21.93
C ILE A 226 -14.24 12.82 20.64
N ILE A 227 -14.87 13.18 19.52
CA ILE A 227 -14.57 12.56 18.22
C ILE A 227 -13.12 12.82 17.82
N LEU A 228 -12.65 14.06 18.00
CA LEU A 228 -11.27 14.44 17.72
C LEU A 228 -10.29 13.62 18.53
N ALA A 229 -10.50 13.49 19.85
CA ALA A 229 -9.66 12.68 20.73
C ALA A 229 -9.62 11.21 20.30
N PHE A 230 -10.75 10.66 19.85
CA PHE A 230 -10.81 9.29 19.35
C PHE A 230 -10.02 9.11 18.05
N LEU A 231 -10.13 10.06 17.11
CA LEU A 231 -9.41 10.01 15.84
C LEU A 231 -7.91 10.18 16.02
N THR A 232 -7.46 11.13 16.86
CA THR A 232 -6.04 11.33 17.15
C THR A 232 -5.44 10.10 17.83
N THR A 233 -6.18 9.49 18.77
CA THR A 233 -5.76 8.23 19.42
C THR A 233 -5.67 7.08 18.41
N SER A 234 -6.66 6.95 17.53
CA SER A 234 -6.67 5.91 16.48
C SER A 234 -5.52 6.07 15.47
N SER A 235 -5.19 7.32 15.10
CA SER A 235 -4.04 7.63 14.26
C SER A 235 -2.72 7.25 14.96
N ALA A 236 -2.57 7.63 16.23
CA ALA A 236 -1.40 7.28 17.03
C ALA A 236 -1.21 5.77 17.18
N ILE A 237 -2.30 5.01 17.41
CA ILE A 237 -2.27 3.54 17.47
C ILE A 237 -1.86 2.95 16.11
N SER A 238 -2.44 3.42 15.01
CA SER A 238 -2.09 2.93 13.66
C SER A 238 -0.61 3.16 13.35
N SER A 239 -0.09 4.35 13.66
CA SER A 239 1.33 4.67 13.52
C SER A 239 2.21 3.84 14.46
N GLY A 240 1.74 3.57 15.69
CA GLY A 240 2.44 2.75 16.67
C GLY A 240 2.57 1.28 16.24
N ILE A 241 1.51 0.70 15.67
CA ILE A 241 1.50 -0.69 15.16
C ILE A 241 2.61 -0.88 14.13
N VAL A 242 2.77 0.03 13.17
CA VAL A 242 3.82 -0.08 12.14
C VAL A 242 5.22 -0.16 12.76
N LYS A 243 5.48 0.68 13.77
CA LYS A 243 6.77 0.71 14.50
C LYS A 243 6.99 -0.53 15.36
N ILE A 244 5.96 -1.00 16.07
CA ILE A 244 6.05 -2.18 16.94
C ILE A 244 6.35 -3.44 16.13
N PHE A 245 5.66 -3.63 15.01
CA PHE A 245 5.89 -4.78 14.12
C PHE A 245 7.14 -4.62 13.25
N LYS A 246 7.80 -3.46 13.28
CA LYS A 246 9.04 -3.18 12.55
C LYS A 246 8.91 -3.53 11.06
N TYR A 247 7.76 -3.23 10.45
CA TYR A 247 7.53 -3.54 9.04
C TYR A 247 8.54 -2.84 8.12
N ASP A 248 8.98 -1.64 8.48
CA ASP A 248 10.05 -0.92 7.77
C ASP A 248 11.37 -1.73 7.77
N GLU A 249 11.77 -2.25 8.93
CA GLU A 249 12.98 -3.08 9.08
C GLU A 249 12.88 -4.40 8.29
N ILE A 250 11.72 -5.03 8.29
CA ILE A 250 11.46 -6.26 7.51
C ILE A 250 11.60 -5.99 6.01
N VAL A 251 10.99 -4.90 5.52
CA VAL A 251 11.05 -4.49 4.12
C VAL A 251 12.49 -4.16 3.71
N GLU A 252 13.21 -3.42 4.54
CA GLU A 252 14.61 -3.06 4.30
C GLU A 252 15.52 -4.29 4.27
N ASN A 253 15.40 -5.18 5.25
CA ASN A 253 16.19 -6.42 5.32
C ASN A 253 15.92 -7.34 4.13
N LEU A 254 14.65 -7.48 3.71
CA LEU A 254 14.29 -8.23 2.51
C LEU A 254 14.88 -7.60 1.24
N ALA A 255 14.83 -6.27 1.11
CA ALA A 255 15.38 -5.56 -0.04
C ALA A 255 16.90 -5.76 -0.15
N LYS A 256 17.65 -5.56 0.94
CA LYS A 256 19.11 -5.82 0.99
C LYS A 256 19.47 -7.26 0.68
N TYR A 257 18.65 -8.21 1.14
CA TYR A 257 18.85 -9.62 0.84
C TYR A 257 18.60 -9.93 -0.65
N ILE A 258 17.56 -9.36 -1.25
CA ILE A 258 17.27 -9.51 -2.69
C ILE A 258 18.41 -8.93 -3.53
N GLU A 259 18.95 -7.77 -3.16
CA GLU A 259 20.11 -7.18 -3.83
C GLU A 259 21.33 -8.12 -3.78
N SER A 260 21.60 -8.73 -2.61
CA SER A 260 22.68 -9.71 -2.45
C SER A 260 22.47 -10.96 -3.31
N ILE A 261 21.23 -11.42 -3.43
CA ILE A 261 20.81 -12.51 -4.31
C ILE A 261 21.05 -12.15 -5.77
N ASP A 262 20.65 -10.96 -6.20
CA ASP A 262 20.74 -10.53 -7.60
C ASP A 262 22.21 -10.33 -8.02
N ASN A 263 23.05 -9.82 -7.12
CA ASN A 263 24.50 -9.73 -7.32
C ASN A 263 25.12 -11.12 -7.54
N PHE A 264 24.80 -12.08 -6.68
CA PHE A 264 25.29 -13.46 -6.83
C PHE A 264 24.72 -14.14 -8.08
N TYR A 265 23.43 -13.94 -8.37
CA TYR A 265 22.80 -14.46 -9.58
C TYR A 265 23.47 -13.90 -10.84
N GLY A 266 23.81 -12.61 -10.85
CA GLY A 266 24.56 -11.95 -11.92
C GLY A 266 25.93 -12.59 -12.14
N ALA A 267 26.69 -12.82 -11.06
CA ALA A 267 27.99 -13.50 -11.12
C ALA A 267 27.88 -14.92 -11.69
N VAL A 268 26.92 -15.71 -11.19
CA VAL A 268 26.68 -17.08 -11.68
C VAL A 268 26.18 -17.09 -13.12
N SER A 269 25.27 -16.20 -13.47
CA SER A 269 24.67 -16.16 -14.81
C SER A 269 25.70 -15.71 -15.84
N SER A 270 26.52 -14.69 -15.55
CA SER A 270 27.60 -14.25 -16.44
C SER A 270 28.61 -15.37 -16.68
N ALA A 271 29.06 -16.07 -15.63
CA ALA A 271 29.96 -17.22 -15.76
C ALA A 271 29.36 -18.34 -16.64
N LEU A 272 28.05 -18.60 -16.53
CA LEU A 272 27.36 -19.62 -17.32
C LEU A 272 27.08 -19.20 -18.78
N ILE A 273 26.96 -17.90 -19.07
CA ILE A 273 26.70 -17.37 -20.42
C ILE A 273 27.96 -17.47 -21.29
N LEU A 274 29.15 -17.27 -20.72
CA LEU A 274 30.40 -17.37 -21.48
C LEU A 274 30.58 -18.79 -22.03
N ASN A 275 31.22 -18.91 -23.20
CA ASN A 275 31.64 -20.22 -23.72
C ASN A 275 32.59 -20.87 -22.72
N SER A 276 32.50 -22.20 -22.52
CA SER A 276 33.36 -22.93 -21.59
C SER A 276 34.83 -22.55 -21.76
N LYS A 277 35.37 -22.35 -22.96
CA LYS A 277 36.79 -22.01 -23.18
C LYS A 277 37.22 -20.61 -22.68
N LEU A 278 36.27 -19.68 -22.48
CA LEU A 278 36.54 -18.28 -22.10
C LEU A 278 36.21 -18.00 -20.64
N ARG A 279 35.70 -19.00 -19.91
CA ARG A 279 35.40 -18.87 -18.48
C ARG A 279 36.70 -18.93 -17.67
N GLU A 280 36.70 -18.25 -16.55
CA GLU A 280 37.68 -18.51 -15.49
C GLU A 280 37.65 -19.98 -15.05
N ASP A 281 38.71 -20.43 -14.38
CA ASP A 281 38.78 -21.81 -13.91
C ASP A 281 37.59 -22.15 -12.99
N ALA A 282 36.91 -23.26 -13.29
CA ALA A 282 35.70 -23.64 -12.57
C ALA A 282 35.94 -23.90 -11.09
N ILE A 283 37.10 -24.44 -10.72
CA ILE A 283 37.42 -24.77 -9.32
C ILE A 283 37.67 -23.48 -8.55
N GLU A 284 38.40 -22.53 -9.14
CA GLU A 284 38.61 -21.21 -8.55
C GLU A 284 37.31 -20.44 -8.38
N PHE A 285 36.46 -20.41 -9.42
CA PHE A 285 35.13 -19.80 -9.35
C PHE A 285 34.27 -20.41 -8.24
N ILE A 286 34.13 -21.74 -8.23
CA ILE A 286 33.33 -22.45 -7.23
C ILE A 286 33.88 -22.18 -5.83
N LYS A 287 35.20 -22.20 -5.63
CA LYS A 287 35.81 -21.95 -4.31
C LYS A 287 35.52 -20.52 -3.84
N ARG A 288 35.61 -19.53 -4.73
CA ARG A 288 35.32 -18.12 -4.42
C ARG A 288 33.84 -17.92 -4.11
N GLU A 289 32.96 -18.34 -5.01
CA GLU A 289 31.52 -18.10 -4.92
C GLU A 289 30.80 -19.03 -3.94
N ASN A 290 31.36 -20.20 -3.58
CA ASN A 290 30.74 -21.09 -2.59
C ASN A 290 30.57 -20.38 -1.24
N LYS A 291 31.52 -19.53 -0.85
CA LYS A 291 31.40 -18.75 0.38
C LYS A 291 30.20 -17.80 0.30
N ASN A 292 30.07 -17.07 -0.81
CA ASN A 292 28.95 -16.15 -1.05
C ASN A 292 27.61 -16.91 -1.06
N PHE A 293 27.55 -18.05 -1.75
CA PHE A 293 26.38 -18.91 -1.78
C PHE A 293 25.98 -19.40 -0.38
N GLN A 294 26.94 -19.89 0.41
CA GLN A 294 26.66 -20.32 1.78
C GLN A 294 26.18 -19.16 2.67
N THR A 295 26.83 -18.00 2.58
CA THR A 295 26.39 -16.80 3.30
C THR A 295 24.95 -16.42 2.93
N LEU A 296 24.57 -16.48 1.66
CA LEU A 296 23.19 -16.22 1.21
C LEU A 296 22.19 -17.23 1.76
N MET A 297 22.55 -18.51 1.85
CA MET A 297 21.66 -19.55 2.39
C MET A 297 21.49 -19.44 3.91
N MET A 298 22.55 -19.03 4.63
CA MET A 298 22.56 -18.94 6.09
C MET A 298 21.98 -17.64 6.61
N ASN A 299 22.21 -16.53 5.90
CA ASN A 299 21.78 -15.19 6.32
C ASN A 299 20.46 -14.77 5.63
N GLY A 300 19.62 -15.75 5.27
CA GLY A 300 18.29 -15.47 4.77
C GLY A 300 17.46 -14.69 5.81
N PRO A 301 16.65 -13.71 5.39
CA PRO A 301 15.76 -13.00 6.29
C PRO A 301 14.76 -14.00 6.89
N ASN A 302 14.39 -13.75 8.15
CA ASN A 302 13.39 -14.58 8.82
C ASN A 302 12.01 -14.32 8.18
N ILE A 303 11.61 -15.21 7.26
CA ILE A 303 10.32 -15.17 6.60
C ILE A 303 9.38 -16.11 7.35
N ASP A 304 8.18 -15.61 7.68
CA ASP A 304 7.15 -16.43 8.30
C ASP A 304 6.82 -17.66 7.42
N PRO A 305 6.72 -18.88 7.99
CA PRO A 305 6.46 -20.08 7.21
C PRO A 305 5.22 -20.00 6.31
N SER A 306 4.16 -19.34 6.78
CA SER A 306 2.93 -19.17 6.00
C SER A 306 3.15 -18.29 4.77
N ASP A 307 4.00 -17.28 4.88
CA ASP A 307 4.36 -16.38 3.79
C ASP A 307 5.30 -17.03 2.80
N TYR A 308 6.23 -17.84 3.30
CA TYR A 308 7.08 -18.67 2.46
C TYR A 308 6.26 -19.68 1.65
N GLU A 309 5.33 -20.42 2.27
CA GLU A 309 4.45 -21.38 1.60
C GLU A 309 3.58 -20.70 0.54
N MET A 310 2.98 -19.55 0.89
CA MET A 310 2.20 -18.76 -0.06
C MET A 310 3.05 -18.34 -1.28
N ALA A 311 4.25 -17.82 -1.06
CA ALA A 311 5.15 -17.41 -2.13
C ALA A 311 5.65 -18.60 -2.96
N MET A 312 5.95 -19.73 -2.32
CA MET A 312 6.35 -20.96 -3.01
C MET A 312 5.22 -21.53 -3.87
N SER A 313 3.97 -21.47 -3.40
CA SER A 313 2.82 -21.88 -4.21
C SER A 313 2.66 -21.02 -5.47
N LYS A 314 2.96 -19.72 -5.38
CA LYS A 314 2.99 -18.81 -6.54
C LYS A 314 4.14 -19.14 -7.49
N TYR A 315 5.28 -19.55 -6.95
CA TYR A 315 6.44 -19.98 -7.74
C TYR A 315 6.12 -21.25 -8.52
N GLN A 316 5.52 -22.26 -7.89
CA GLN A 316 5.15 -23.50 -8.58
C GLN A 316 4.16 -23.25 -9.72
N LYS A 317 3.13 -22.43 -9.46
CA LYS A 317 2.13 -22.04 -10.48
C LYS A 317 2.73 -21.27 -11.65
N SER A 318 3.88 -20.59 -11.48
CA SER A 318 4.49 -19.86 -12.58
C SER A 318 5.14 -20.75 -13.64
N PHE A 319 5.56 -21.96 -13.26
CA PHE A 319 6.05 -22.96 -14.22
C PHE A 319 4.93 -23.58 -15.04
N GLU A 320 3.74 -23.72 -14.45
CA GLU A 320 2.55 -24.24 -15.13
C GLU A 320 2.01 -23.27 -16.18
N ASN A 321 2.20 -21.95 -15.97
CA ASN A 321 1.73 -20.91 -16.88
C ASN A 321 2.78 -19.82 -17.14
N PRO A 322 3.73 -20.04 -18.07
CA PRO A 322 4.80 -19.09 -18.36
C PRO A 322 4.31 -17.75 -18.93
N LYS A 323 3.07 -17.68 -19.44
CA LYS A 323 2.47 -16.41 -19.92
C LYS A 323 2.18 -15.44 -18.78
N TYR A 324 1.77 -15.95 -17.61
CA TYR A 324 1.44 -15.13 -16.43
C TYR A 324 2.67 -14.38 -15.87
N TYR A 325 3.85 -15.00 -15.97
CA TYR A 325 5.08 -14.45 -15.40
C TYR A 325 5.76 -13.41 -16.29
N ARG A 326 5.77 -13.62 -17.62
CA ARG A 326 6.24 -12.59 -18.56
C ARG A 326 5.38 -11.32 -18.45
N GLN A 327 4.08 -11.48 -18.22
CA GLN A 327 3.18 -10.37 -17.96
C GLN A 327 3.55 -9.69 -16.63
N LYS A 328 3.74 -10.43 -15.52
CA LYS A 328 4.06 -9.81 -14.23
C LYS A 328 5.47 -9.19 -14.15
N GLN A 329 6.47 -9.63 -14.92
CA GLN A 329 7.76 -8.92 -14.99
C GLN A 329 7.66 -7.67 -15.87
N LYS A 330 6.93 -7.77 -17.00
CA LYS A 330 6.66 -6.62 -17.86
C LYS A 330 5.80 -5.57 -17.15
N TYR A 331 4.89 -5.98 -16.28
CA TYR A 331 4.01 -5.10 -15.51
C TYR A 331 4.46 -4.83 -14.07
N GLY A 332 5.44 -5.57 -13.56
CA GLY A 332 6.04 -5.39 -12.23
C GLY A 332 7.17 -4.38 -12.25
N ASN A 333 7.89 -4.29 -13.37
CA ASN A 333 8.71 -3.11 -13.67
C ASN A 333 7.86 -1.91 -14.09
N THR A 334 6.67 -2.12 -14.68
CA THR A 334 5.75 -1.02 -14.98
C THR A 334 4.69 -0.80 -13.88
N THR A 335 4.76 -1.38 -12.68
CA THR A 335 3.87 -0.91 -11.58
C THR A 335 4.47 0.31 -10.88
N ASP A 336 5.70 0.67 -11.25
CA ASP A 336 6.23 2.03 -11.11
C ASP A 336 5.99 2.88 -12.38
N GLU A 337 5.35 2.35 -13.45
CA GLU A 337 5.04 3.08 -14.71
C GLU A 337 3.56 3.00 -15.20
N MET A 338 2.62 2.42 -14.44
CA MET A 338 1.20 2.32 -14.81
C MET A 338 0.31 2.39 -13.57
N ASP A 339 0.22 3.60 -13.04
CA ASP A 339 -0.93 4.24 -12.40
C ASP A 339 -0.36 5.63 -12.07
N ILE A 340 -0.43 6.60 -12.98
CA ILE A 340 -1.56 7.53 -13.10
C ILE A 340 -1.80 7.83 -14.60
N VAL A 341 -3.01 7.56 -15.09
CA VAL A 341 -3.60 8.28 -16.25
C VAL A 341 -4.12 9.60 -15.73
#